data_AF-A0A921YUD4-F1
#
_entry.id   AF-A0A921YUD4-F1
#
_cell.length_a   1.000
_cell.length_b   1.000
_cell.length_c   1.000
_cell.angle_alpha   90.00
_cell.angle_beta   90.00
_cell.angle_gamma   90.00
#
_symmetry.space_group_name_H-M   'P 1'
#
loop_
_entity.id
_entity.type
_entity.pdbx_description
1 polymer ?
#
loop_
_entity_poly.entity_id
_entity_poly.type
_entity_poly.pdbx_seq_one_letter_code
_entity_poly.pdbx_strand_id
1 'polypeptide(L)'
;MSKYLLYCCLFTLLSLNFTGALKGHCNREEDLLQRCAMTLPVLSSPEISFALTREELDKNCVELRAGIKCIENFTNVCMEKQEQVVFRRIYAGIIDVVHDLCTRGAYQDEYLRHADCVKTVRPEYEICSRTYEVTLTTLSNSKQTEYQTDQNSVALTHEEYSRTVCCSFQEYLLCSERTVQQSCGDEAALFTSAFLKRMASNIIKNFCFEYRGQECGLSGHGMTATHSVLLISAVTALHAFSSQSLVPT
;
A
#
# COMPACT_ATOMS: atom_id res chain seq x y z
N MET A 1 -49.61 32.31 -13.15
CA MET A 1 -48.45 32.17 -12.22
C MET A 1 -48.56 30.95 -11.30
N SER A 2 -49.71 30.69 -10.65
CA SER A 2 -49.88 29.55 -9.72
C SER A 2 -49.61 28.15 -10.31
N LYS A 3 -50.02 27.87 -11.56
CA LYS A 3 -49.78 26.57 -12.20
C LYS A 3 -48.28 26.27 -12.44
N TYR A 4 -47.49 27.29 -12.79
CA TYR A 4 -46.05 27.14 -13.02
C TYR A 4 -45.27 26.86 -11.72
N LEU A 5 -45.70 27.44 -10.60
CA LEU A 5 -45.15 27.13 -9.27
C LEU A 5 -45.47 25.69 -8.85
N LEU A 6 -46.67 25.19 -9.16
CA LEU A 6 -47.06 23.81 -8.87
C LEU A 6 -46.23 22.79 -9.68
N TYR A 7 -46.03 23.05 -10.97
CA TYR A 7 -45.18 22.21 -11.82
C TYR A 7 -43.71 22.24 -11.38
N CYS A 8 -43.20 23.40 -10.97
CA CYS A 8 -41.84 23.52 -10.46
C CYS A 8 -41.67 22.74 -9.15
N CYS A 9 -42.63 22.82 -8.22
CA CYS A 9 -42.62 22.03 -6.98
C CYS A 9 -42.72 20.52 -7.24
N LEU A 10 -43.55 20.09 -8.19
CA LEU A 10 -43.65 18.67 -8.55
C LEU A 10 -42.35 18.15 -9.17
N PHE A 11 -41.68 18.96 -10.00
CA PHE A 11 -40.42 18.60 -10.63
C PHE A 11 -39.26 18.55 -9.61
N THR A 12 -39.19 19.52 -8.68
CA THR A 12 -38.19 19.52 -7.61
C THR A 12 -38.40 18.35 -6.66
N LEU A 13 -39.65 18.07 -6.24
CA LEU A 13 -39.97 16.90 -5.43
C LEU A 13 -39.65 15.58 -6.14
N LEU A 14 -39.92 15.45 -7.44
CA LEU A 14 -39.50 14.26 -8.20
C LEU A 14 -37.97 14.11 -8.24
N SER A 15 -37.23 15.19 -8.46
CA SER A 15 -35.76 15.16 -8.53
C SER A 15 -35.07 14.89 -7.18
N LEU A 16 -35.66 15.36 -6.08
CA LEU A 16 -35.22 15.08 -4.71
C LEU A 16 -35.51 13.62 -4.30
N ASN A 17 -36.67 13.08 -4.71
CA ASN A 17 -36.99 11.67 -4.48
C ASN A 17 -36.11 10.72 -5.33
N PHE A 18 -35.75 11.12 -6.56
CA PHE A 18 -34.89 10.32 -7.43
C PHE A 18 -33.43 10.26 -6.93
N THR A 19 -32.88 11.38 -6.46
CA THR A 19 -31.57 11.41 -5.82
C THR A 19 -31.55 10.65 -4.48
N GLY A 20 -32.64 10.72 -3.70
CA GLY A 20 -32.80 9.94 -2.47
C GLY A 20 -32.90 8.43 -2.68
N ALA A 21 -33.59 7.98 -3.74
CA ALA A 21 -33.74 6.56 -4.05
C ALA A 21 -32.43 5.91 -4.54
N LEU A 22 -31.65 6.61 -5.38
CA LEU A 22 -30.32 6.16 -5.81
C LEU A 22 -29.32 6.11 -4.65
N LYS A 23 -29.31 7.12 -3.77
CA LYS A 23 -28.43 7.14 -2.58
C LYS A 23 -28.86 6.13 -1.50
N GLY A 24 -30.15 5.77 -1.45
CA GLY A 24 -30.70 4.71 -0.60
C GLY A 24 -30.22 3.29 -0.95
N HIS A 25 -29.81 3.04 -2.20
CA HIS A 25 -29.14 1.79 -2.59
C HIS A 25 -27.69 1.74 -2.09
N CYS A 26 -26.98 2.86 -2.13
CA CYS A 26 -25.59 2.94 -1.68
C CYS A 26 -25.41 2.80 -0.16
N ASN A 27 -26.41 3.22 0.63
CA ASN A 27 -26.35 3.18 2.11
C ASN A 27 -26.70 1.81 2.71
N ARG A 28 -27.20 0.87 1.90
CA ARG A 28 -27.59 -0.49 2.34
C ARG A 28 -26.47 -1.52 2.09
N GLU A 29 -25.26 -1.02 1.84
CA GLU A 29 -24.24 -1.71 1.04
C GLU A 29 -22.78 -1.41 1.48
N GLU A 30 -22.49 -1.23 2.78
CA GLU A 30 -21.13 -1.54 3.27
C GLU A 30 -20.71 -2.96 2.82
N ASP A 31 -21.69 -3.87 2.77
CA ASP A 31 -21.58 -5.21 2.19
C ASP A 31 -21.25 -5.23 0.69
N LEU A 32 -21.54 -4.21 -0.10
CA LEU A 32 -21.42 -4.30 -1.57
C LEU A 32 -20.04 -3.89 -2.07
N LEU A 33 -19.43 -2.87 -1.48
CA LEU A 33 -17.99 -2.63 -1.67
C LEU A 33 -17.18 -3.80 -1.12
N GLN A 34 -17.55 -4.33 0.05
CA GLN A 34 -16.92 -5.52 0.63
C GLN A 34 -17.09 -6.75 -0.29
N ARG A 35 -18.25 -6.93 -0.93
CA ARG A 35 -18.46 -7.95 -1.97
C ARG A 35 -17.60 -7.76 -3.21
N CYS A 36 -17.45 -6.52 -3.69
CA CYS A 36 -16.52 -6.25 -4.79
C CYS A 36 -15.07 -6.59 -4.38
N ALA A 37 -14.67 -6.22 -3.16
CA ALA A 37 -13.33 -6.49 -2.62
C ALA A 37 -13.05 -7.99 -2.41
N MET A 38 -14.06 -8.80 -2.01
CA MET A 38 -13.92 -10.25 -1.85
C MET A 38 -13.53 -10.98 -3.15
N THR A 39 -13.91 -10.43 -4.31
CA THR A 39 -13.51 -10.97 -5.64
C THR A 39 -12.09 -10.61 -6.05
N LEU A 40 -11.41 -9.82 -5.21
CA LEU A 40 -10.02 -9.42 -5.37
C LEU A 40 -9.30 -9.94 -4.13
N PRO A 41 -8.93 -11.24 -4.08
CA PRO A 41 -8.30 -11.84 -2.90
C PRO A 41 -7.14 -11.00 -2.36
N VAL A 42 -6.40 -10.36 -3.25
CA VAL A 42 -5.29 -9.46 -2.95
C VAL A 42 -5.67 -8.18 -2.20
N LEU A 43 -6.93 -7.75 -2.30
CA LEU A 43 -7.47 -6.63 -1.53
C LEU A 43 -7.96 -7.05 -0.14
N SER A 44 -8.28 -8.33 0.04
CA SER A 44 -9.02 -8.82 1.22
C SER A 44 -8.16 -9.70 2.13
N SER A 45 -7.11 -10.31 1.60
CA SER A 45 -6.16 -11.15 2.32
C SER A 45 -4.75 -10.89 1.78
N PRO A 46 -3.73 -10.78 2.65
CA PRO A 46 -2.33 -10.78 2.22
C PRO A 46 -1.86 -12.13 1.64
N GLU A 47 -2.70 -13.15 1.71
CA GLU A 47 -2.58 -14.38 0.92
C GLU A 47 -2.78 -14.03 -0.56
N ILE A 48 -1.69 -13.70 -1.21
CA ILE A 48 -1.70 -13.39 -2.63
C ILE A 48 -1.71 -14.71 -3.40
N SER A 49 -2.92 -15.23 -3.62
CA SER A 49 -3.18 -16.32 -4.56
C SER A 49 -3.27 -15.72 -5.96
N PHE A 50 -2.20 -15.81 -6.74
CA PHE A 50 -2.30 -15.69 -8.19
C PHE A 50 -1.91 -16.99 -8.86
N ALA A 51 -2.57 -17.19 -10.00
CA ALA A 51 -2.58 -18.37 -10.81
C ALA A 51 -1.18 -18.85 -11.24
N LEU A 52 -1.08 -20.17 -11.36
CA LEU A 52 0.17 -20.91 -11.45
C LEU A 52 0.53 -21.25 -12.89
N THR A 53 -0.43 -21.11 -13.80
CA THR A 53 -0.24 -21.30 -15.23
C THR A 53 -0.98 -20.23 -15.99
N ARG A 54 -0.64 -20.09 -17.27
CA ARG A 54 -1.34 -19.17 -18.18
C ARG A 54 -2.84 -19.45 -18.22
N GLU A 55 -3.25 -20.71 -18.18
CA GLU A 55 -4.66 -21.14 -18.23
C GLU A 55 -5.40 -20.83 -16.93
N GLU A 56 -4.76 -21.02 -15.79
CA GLU A 56 -5.33 -20.63 -14.50
C GLU A 56 -5.40 -19.09 -14.40
N LEU A 57 -4.41 -18.39 -14.95
CA LEU A 57 -4.37 -16.93 -14.93
C LEU A 57 -5.47 -16.35 -15.80
N ASP A 58 -5.66 -16.88 -17.01
CA ASP A 58 -6.73 -16.47 -17.91
C ASP A 58 -8.12 -16.65 -17.27
N LYS A 59 -8.34 -17.74 -16.50
CA LYS A 59 -9.58 -17.95 -15.74
C LYS A 59 -9.74 -16.93 -14.62
N ASN A 60 -8.73 -16.76 -13.78
CA ASN A 60 -8.77 -15.82 -12.66
C ASN A 60 -8.95 -14.37 -13.15
N CYS A 61 -8.40 -14.04 -14.31
CA CYS A 61 -8.55 -12.73 -14.94
C CYS A 61 -9.97 -12.38 -15.35
N VAL A 62 -10.88 -13.35 -15.49
CA VAL A 62 -12.32 -13.07 -15.67
C VAL A 62 -12.89 -12.49 -14.38
N GLU A 63 -12.60 -13.12 -13.25
CA GLU A 63 -13.10 -12.72 -11.93
C GLU A 63 -12.48 -11.41 -11.47
N LEU A 64 -11.16 -11.27 -11.60
CA LEU A 64 -10.43 -10.04 -11.22
C LEU A 64 -10.97 -8.82 -11.98
N ARG A 65 -11.18 -8.93 -13.29
CA ARG A 65 -11.75 -7.84 -14.10
C ARG A 65 -13.20 -7.54 -13.72
N ALA A 66 -13.98 -8.55 -13.37
CA ALA A 66 -15.35 -8.34 -12.88
C ALA A 66 -15.34 -7.59 -11.54
N GLY A 67 -14.43 -7.94 -10.63
CA GLY A 67 -14.20 -7.24 -9.37
C GLY A 67 -13.81 -5.77 -9.56
N ILE A 68 -12.86 -5.48 -10.44
CA ILE A 68 -12.48 -4.09 -10.78
C ILE A 68 -13.68 -3.31 -11.32
N LYS A 69 -14.45 -3.87 -12.26
CA LYS A 69 -15.65 -3.22 -12.80
C LYS A 69 -16.72 -2.98 -11.72
N CYS A 70 -16.86 -3.88 -10.76
CA CYS A 70 -17.76 -3.73 -9.60
C CYS A 70 -17.36 -2.50 -8.78
N ILE A 71 -16.08 -2.39 -8.43
CA ILE A 71 -15.52 -1.24 -7.69
C ILE A 71 -15.74 0.06 -8.48
N GLU A 72 -15.41 0.09 -9.77
CA GLU A 72 -15.57 1.30 -10.58
C GLU A 72 -17.03 1.76 -10.71
N ASN A 73 -17.96 0.82 -10.86
CA ASN A 73 -19.38 1.13 -10.94
C ASN A 73 -19.90 1.68 -9.60
N PHE A 74 -19.53 1.03 -8.49
CA PHE A 74 -19.84 1.51 -7.16
C PHE A 74 -19.31 2.93 -6.95
N THR A 75 -18.04 3.20 -7.27
CA THR A 75 -17.44 4.54 -7.19
C THR A 75 -18.21 5.57 -8.02
N ASN A 76 -18.63 5.20 -9.24
CA ASN A 76 -19.35 6.13 -10.12
C ASN A 76 -20.76 6.47 -9.64
N VAL A 77 -21.46 5.49 -9.07
CA VAL A 77 -22.87 5.61 -8.66
C VAL A 77 -23.01 6.18 -7.25
N CYS A 78 -22.13 5.78 -6.34
CA CYS A 78 -22.32 6.00 -4.90
C CYS A 78 -21.46 7.11 -4.30
N MET A 79 -20.46 7.62 -5.02
CA MET A 79 -19.54 8.64 -4.51
C MET A 79 -19.68 9.97 -5.25
N GLU A 80 -19.46 11.07 -4.54
CA GLU A 80 -19.38 12.40 -5.13
C GLU A 80 -18.08 12.59 -5.92
N LYS A 81 -18.05 13.58 -6.82
CA LYS A 81 -16.91 13.77 -7.75
C LYS A 81 -15.55 13.89 -7.05
N GLN A 82 -15.50 14.52 -5.88
CA GLN A 82 -14.26 14.66 -5.11
C GLN A 82 -13.85 13.33 -4.46
N GLU A 83 -14.81 12.60 -3.91
CA GLU A 83 -14.61 11.26 -3.33
C GLU A 83 -14.16 10.24 -4.39
N GLN A 84 -14.72 10.32 -5.61
CA GLN A 84 -14.31 9.50 -6.75
C GLN A 84 -12.81 9.64 -7.06
N VAL A 85 -12.28 10.86 -7.02
CA VAL A 85 -10.86 11.12 -7.30
C VAL A 85 -9.98 10.45 -6.24
N VAL A 86 -10.33 10.62 -4.96
CA VAL A 86 -9.60 10.00 -3.85
C VAL A 86 -9.69 8.49 -3.95
N PHE A 87 -10.89 7.93 -4.14
CA PHE A 87 -11.13 6.50 -4.18
C PHE A 87 -10.47 5.81 -5.39
N ARG A 88 -10.52 6.42 -6.57
CA ARG A 88 -9.77 5.90 -7.74
C ARG A 88 -8.27 5.88 -7.48
N ARG A 89 -7.75 6.90 -6.77
CA ARG A 89 -6.34 6.92 -6.39
C ARG A 89 -5.99 5.76 -5.48
N ILE A 90 -6.87 5.42 -4.52
CA ILE A 90 -6.70 4.31 -3.58
C ILE A 90 -6.48 2.98 -4.32
N TYR A 91 -7.36 2.67 -5.28
CA TYR A 91 -7.35 1.38 -5.98
C TYR A 91 -6.52 1.33 -7.26
N ALA A 92 -6.00 2.47 -7.74
CA ALA A 92 -5.25 2.53 -9.01
C ALA A 92 -4.11 1.50 -9.08
N GLY A 93 -3.33 1.32 -8.01
CA GLY A 93 -2.25 0.33 -7.99
C GLY A 93 -2.71 -1.11 -8.25
N ILE A 94 -3.88 -1.48 -7.71
CA ILE A 94 -4.48 -2.81 -7.91
C ILE A 94 -5.06 -2.92 -9.33
N ILE A 95 -5.76 -1.89 -9.80
CA ILE A 95 -6.32 -1.83 -11.16
C ILE A 95 -5.20 -2.01 -12.19
N ASP A 96 -4.08 -1.30 -12.03
CA ASP A 96 -2.94 -1.36 -12.93
C ASP A 96 -2.30 -2.75 -12.95
N VAL A 97 -2.11 -3.39 -11.79
CA VAL A 97 -1.55 -4.74 -11.75
C VAL A 97 -2.49 -5.75 -12.37
N VAL A 98 -3.80 -5.70 -12.07
CA VAL A 98 -4.78 -6.59 -12.71
C VAL A 98 -4.78 -6.39 -14.23
N HIS A 99 -4.71 -5.14 -14.69
CA HIS A 99 -4.62 -4.83 -16.11
C HIS A 99 -3.35 -5.43 -16.74
N ASP A 100 -2.18 -5.18 -16.16
CA ASP A 100 -0.88 -5.63 -16.69
C ASP A 100 -0.74 -7.15 -16.66
N LEU A 101 -1.21 -7.79 -15.59
CA LEU A 101 -1.14 -9.23 -15.39
C LEU A 101 -2.10 -9.98 -16.33
N CYS A 102 -3.29 -9.43 -16.55
CA CYS A 102 -4.30 -10.05 -17.39
C CYS A 102 -4.19 -9.70 -18.87
N THR A 103 -3.29 -8.78 -19.23
CA THR A 103 -2.99 -8.44 -20.62
C THR A 103 -1.73 -9.16 -21.06
N ARG A 104 -1.80 -9.84 -22.20
CA ARG A 104 -0.61 -10.53 -22.75
C ARG A 104 0.50 -9.52 -23.03
N GLY A 105 1.71 -9.82 -22.57
CA GLY A 105 2.87 -8.98 -22.76
C GLY A 105 3.96 -9.26 -21.72
N ALA A 106 4.99 -8.42 -21.72
CA ALA A 106 6.20 -8.63 -20.93
C ALA A 106 5.93 -8.77 -19.42
N TYR A 107 4.97 -8.04 -18.87
CA TYR A 107 4.66 -8.13 -17.44
C TYR A 107 4.04 -9.48 -17.05
N GLN A 108 3.10 -9.97 -17.87
CA GLN A 108 2.51 -11.30 -17.68
C GLN A 108 3.55 -12.41 -17.88
N ASP A 109 4.40 -12.29 -18.90
CA ASP A 109 5.44 -13.29 -19.18
C ASP A 109 6.46 -13.34 -18.03
N GLU A 110 6.84 -12.18 -17.48
CA GLU A 110 7.72 -12.09 -16.31
C GLU A 110 7.07 -12.66 -15.05
N TYR A 111 5.79 -12.41 -14.82
CA TYR A 111 5.04 -13.03 -13.72
C TYR A 111 5.08 -14.56 -13.82
N LEU A 112 4.74 -15.10 -15.00
CA LEU A 112 4.69 -16.54 -15.24
C LEU A 112 6.08 -17.20 -15.13
N ARG A 113 7.15 -16.46 -15.45
CA ARG A 113 8.54 -16.93 -15.32
C ARG A 113 8.91 -17.30 -13.88
N HIS A 114 8.35 -16.60 -12.89
CA HIS A 114 8.64 -16.83 -11.47
C HIS A 114 7.57 -17.64 -10.74
N ALA A 115 6.37 -17.76 -11.33
CA ALA A 115 5.18 -18.33 -10.69
C ALA A 115 5.39 -19.74 -10.13
N ASP A 116 6.06 -20.62 -10.88
CA ASP A 116 6.28 -22.02 -10.46
C ASP A 116 7.10 -22.14 -9.17
N CYS A 117 8.19 -21.38 -9.04
CA CYS A 117 9.03 -21.43 -7.84
C CYS A 117 8.37 -20.72 -6.65
N VAL A 118 7.83 -19.52 -6.87
CA VAL A 118 7.19 -18.72 -5.81
C VAL A 118 6.01 -19.49 -5.20
N LYS A 119 5.31 -20.30 -5.99
CA LYS A 119 4.28 -21.23 -5.51
C LYS A 119 4.83 -22.25 -4.50
N THR A 120 5.98 -22.84 -4.76
CA THR A 120 6.57 -23.86 -3.89
C THR A 120 6.89 -23.30 -2.52
N VAL A 121 7.31 -22.04 -2.45
CA VAL A 121 7.61 -21.33 -1.20
C VAL A 121 6.45 -20.52 -0.64
N ARG A 122 5.24 -20.77 -1.16
CA ARG A 122 4.04 -20.06 -0.73
C ARG A 122 3.75 -20.16 0.76
N PRO A 123 3.74 -21.37 1.36
CA PRO A 123 3.49 -21.51 2.79
C PRO A 123 4.46 -20.69 3.65
N GLU A 124 5.72 -20.57 3.22
CA GLU A 124 6.77 -19.85 3.94
C GLU A 124 6.62 -18.34 3.82
N TYR A 125 6.29 -17.81 2.63
CA TYR A 125 6.11 -16.36 2.48
C TYR A 125 4.78 -15.89 3.06
N GLU A 126 3.71 -16.69 3.07
CA GLU A 126 2.42 -16.33 3.70
C GLU A 126 2.55 -16.10 5.21
N ILE A 127 3.54 -16.71 5.86
CA ILE A 127 3.84 -16.42 7.28
C ILE A 127 4.25 -14.96 7.48
N CYS A 128 4.87 -14.33 6.48
CA CYS A 128 5.37 -12.96 6.56
C CYS A 128 4.25 -11.91 6.71
N SER A 129 3.01 -12.20 6.26
CA SER A 129 1.92 -11.23 6.36
C SER A 129 1.20 -11.25 7.71
N ARG A 130 1.39 -12.30 8.52
CA ARG A 130 0.60 -12.53 9.73
C ARG A 130 0.64 -11.36 10.71
N THR A 131 1.82 -10.79 10.94
CA THR A 131 2.00 -9.61 11.80
C THR A 131 1.25 -8.39 11.25
N TYR A 132 1.30 -8.20 9.94
CA TYR A 132 0.62 -7.11 9.26
C TYR A 132 -0.91 -7.24 9.33
N GLU A 133 -1.45 -8.45 9.15
CA GLU A 133 -2.88 -8.77 9.30
C GLU A 133 -3.40 -8.48 10.70
N VAL A 134 -2.69 -8.99 11.71
CA VAL A 134 -3.03 -8.76 13.12
C VAL A 134 -2.96 -7.27 13.47
N THR A 135 -1.97 -6.56 12.93
CA THR A 135 -1.83 -5.10 13.11
C THR A 135 -3.03 -4.35 12.55
N LEU A 136 -3.42 -4.64 11.30
CA LEU A 136 -4.58 -4.01 10.65
C LEU A 136 -5.88 -4.26 11.42
N THR A 137 -6.11 -5.50 11.85
CA THR A 137 -7.35 -5.89 12.55
C THR A 137 -7.43 -5.32 13.96
N THR A 138 -6.34 -5.39 14.73
CA THR A 138 -6.29 -4.88 16.10
C THR A 138 -6.52 -3.38 16.15
N LEU A 139 -5.89 -2.62 15.24
CA LEU A 139 -6.00 -1.17 15.21
C LEU A 139 -7.34 -0.67 14.63
N SER A 140 -8.00 -1.48 13.80
CA SER A 140 -9.35 -1.18 13.31
C SER A 140 -10.38 -1.33 14.44
N ASN A 141 -10.21 -2.33 15.30
CA ASN A 141 -11.06 -2.56 16.47
C ASN A 141 -10.83 -1.53 17.59
N SER A 142 -9.59 -1.04 17.77
CA SER A 142 -9.29 -0.03 18.80
C SER A 142 -9.89 1.36 18.52
N LYS A 143 -10.22 1.67 17.25
CA LYS A 143 -10.92 2.92 16.89
C LYS A 143 -12.41 2.89 17.24
N GLN A 144 -13.01 1.72 17.49
CA GLN A 144 -14.42 1.61 17.87
C GLN A 144 -14.67 1.86 19.37
N THR A 145 -13.64 1.89 20.20
CA THR A 145 -13.75 2.05 21.66
C THR A 145 -13.68 3.50 22.14
N GLU A 146 -13.78 4.51 21.26
CA GLU A 146 -13.78 5.93 21.63
C GLU A 146 -15.00 6.38 22.47
N TYR A 147 -15.93 5.48 22.76
CA TYR A 147 -17.06 5.72 23.66
C TYR A 147 -17.15 4.70 24.79
N GLN A 148 -16.09 4.51 25.60
CA GLN A 148 -16.28 4.15 27.01
C GLN A 148 -15.01 4.33 27.84
N THR A 149 -15.20 5.14 28.88
CA THR A 149 -14.38 5.40 30.06
C THR A 149 -13.64 4.16 30.56
N ASP A 150 -12.29 4.22 30.62
CA ASP A 150 -11.49 3.73 31.76
C ASP A 150 -9.98 4.04 31.55
N GLN A 151 -9.34 4.49 32.62
CA GLN A 151 -8.02 5.16 32.67
C GLN A 151 -6.79 4.27 32.38
N ASN A 152 -6.86 3.28 31.48
CA ASN A 152 -5.66 2.50 31.11
C ASN A 152 -5.61 2.04 29.64
N SER A 153 -6.50 2.54 28.77
CA SER A 153 -6.35 2.35 27.33
C SER A 153 -5.50 3.49 26.75
N VAL A 154 -4.29 3.18 26.30
CA VAL A 154 -3.47 4.14 25.57
C VAL A 154 -4.14 4.35 24.21
N ALA A 155 -4.84 5.47 24.05
CA ALA A 155 -5.27 5.93 22.73
C ALA A 155 -4.03 6.15 21.88
N LEU A 156 -3.79 5.28 20.90
CA LEU A 156 -2.68 5.40 19.98
C LEU A 156 -2.82 6.70 19.20
N THR A 157 -1.77 7.51 19.21
CA THR A 157 -1.73 8.73 18.39
C THR A 157 -1.80 8.37 16.91
N HIS A 158 -2.25 9.30 16.06
CA HIS A 158 -2.25 9.10 14.61
C HIS A 158 -0.85 8.76 14.08
N GLU A 159 0.20 9.31 14.71
CA GLU A 159 1.61 9.04 14.39
C GLU A 159 2.00 7.60 14.76
N GLU A 160 1.66 7.12 15.96
CA GLU A 160 1.94 5.74 16.37
C GLU A 160 1.15 4.72 15.55
N TYR A 161 -0.13 5.01 15.24
CA TYR A 161 -0.93 4.18 14.34
C TYR A 161 -0.27 4.07 12.96
N SER A 162 0.15 5.21 12.40
CA SER A 162 0.78 5.25 11.08
C SER A 162 2.10 4.48 11.08
N ARG A 163 2.95 4.74 12.07
CA ARG A 163 4.22 4.04 12.24
C ARG A 163 4.02 2.53 12.35
N THR A 164 3.12 2.05 13.21
CA THR A 164 2.91 0.61 13.43
C THR A 164 2.40 -0.10 12.17
N VAL A 165 1.41 0.48 11.47
CA VAL A 165 0.91 -0.09 10.20
C VAL A 165 2.00 -0.09 9.12
N CYS A 166 2.78 0.97 9.03
CA CYS A 166 3.81 1.10 8.00
C CYS A 166 5.02 0.21 8.24
N CYS A 167 5.46 0.06 9.48
CA CYS A 167 6.59 -0.81 9.81
C CYS A 167 6.22 -2.29 9.67
N SER A 168 5.03 -2.71 10.11
CA SER A 168 4.55 -4.07 9.89
C SER A 168 4.40 -4.41 8.40
N PHE A 169 3.97 -3.44 7.58
CA PHE A 169 3.93 -3.61 6.12
C PHE A 169 5.34 -3.74 5.51
N GLN A 170 6.32 -2.99 5.98
CA GLN A 170 7.71 -3.10 5.50
C GLN A 170 8.37 -4.42 5.92
N GLU A 171 8.13 -4.87 7.14
CA GLU A 171 8.56 -6.19 7.60
C GLU A 171 7.99 -7.29 6.72
N TYR A 172 6.71 -7.20 6.36
CA TYR A 172 6.07 -8.14 5.43
C TYR A 172 6.79 -8.17 4.07
N LEU A 173 7.06 -7.00 3.47
CA LEU A 173 7.76 -6.93 2.18
C LEU A 173 9.18 -7.53 2.26
N LEU A 174 9.96 -7.17 3.29
CA LEU A 174 11.33 -7.65 3.47
C LEU A 174 11.40 -9.15 3.78
N CYS A 175 10.47 -9.65 4.60
CA CYS A 175 10.35 -11.07 4.90
C CYS A 175 10.03 -11.85 3.62
N SER A 176 9.04 -11.39 2.85
CA SER A 176 8.62 -12.06 1.61
C SER A 176 9.73 -12.05 0.56
N GLU A 177 10.41 -10.91 0.38
CA GLU A 177 11.55 -10.79 -0.53
C GLU A 177 12.66 -11.75 -0.14
N ARG A 178 13.05 -11.80 1.15
CA ARG A 178 14.11 -12.70 1.62
C ARG A 178 13.75 -14.17 1.46
N THR A 179 12.50 -14.55 1.77
CA THR A 179 12.02 -15.94 1.61
C THR A 179 12.11 -16.36 0.14
N VAL A 180 11.63 -15.52 -0.78
CA VAL A 180 11.72 -15.82 -2.21
C VAL A 180 13.17 -15.78 -2.70
N GLN A 181 14.00 -14.87 -2.22
CA GLN A 181 15.41 -14.78 -2.60
C GLN A 181 16.16 -16.07 -2.28
N GLN A 182 15.95 -16.61 -1.08
CA GLN A 182 16.63 -17.82 -0.61
C GLN A 182 16.28 -19.07 -1.42
N SER A 183 15.10 -19.12 -2.05
CA SER A 183 14.62 -20.33 -2.71
C SER A 183 14.47 -20.21 -4.23
N CYS A 184 14.21 -19.00 -4.73
CA CYS A 184 13.88 -18.72 -6.13
C CYS A 184 14.85 -17.75 -6.81
N GLY A 185 15.79 -17.15 -6.05
CA GLY A 185 16.80 -16.25 -6.56
C GLY A 185 16.40 -14.77 -6.59
N ASP A 186 17.37 -13.92 -6.90
CA ASP A 186 17.26 -12.47 -6.76
C ASP A 186 16.19 -11.85 -7.66
N GLU A 187 16.06 -12.32 -8.91
CA GLU A 187 15.07 -11.78 -9.85
C GLU A 187 13.62 -12.05 -9.39
N ALA A 188 13.35 -13.26 -8.91
CA ALA A 188 12.05 -13.63 -8.37
C ALA A 188 11.73 -12.83 -7.09
N ALA A 189 12.74 -12.59 -6.25
CA ALA A 189 12.60 -11.80 -5.02
C ALA A 189 12.26 -10.34 -5.31
N LEU A 190 13.00 -9.71 -6.23
CA LEU A 190 12.76 -8.33 -6.66
C LEU A 190 11.38 -8.19 -7.31
N PHE A 191 11.00 -9.13 -8.18
CA PHE A 191 9.68 -9.16 -8.78
C PHE A 191 8.58 -9.28 -7.73
N THR A 192 8.73 -10.20 -6.78
CA THR A 192 7.76 -10.42 -5.69
C THR A 192 7.62 -9.16 -4.84
N SER A 193 8.72 -8.57 -4.38
CA SER A 193 8.71 -7.32 -3.59
C SER A 193 8.01 -6.17 -4.33
N ALA A 194 8.32 -5.98 -5.62
CA ALA A 194 7.68 -4.97 -6.45
C ALA A 194 6.19 -5.24 -6.65
N PHE A 195 5.81 -6.50 -6.85
CA PHE A 195 4.44 -6.94 -7.02
C PHE A 195 3.61 -6.70 -5.76
N LEU A 196 4.07 -7.19 -4.60
CA LEU A 196 3.46 -6.98 -3.30
C LEU A 196 3.28 -5.49 -3.01
N LYS A 197 4.32 -4.69 -3.26
CA LYS A 197 4.28 -3.25 -3.10
C LYS A 197 3.26 -2.60 -4.04
N ARG A 198 3.15 -3.01 -5.30
CA ARG A 198 2.16 -2.45 -6.25
C ARG A 198 0.73 -2.79 -5.83
N MET A 199 0.51 -4.02 -5.37
CA MET A 199 -0.76 -4.54 -4.89
C MET A 199 -1.22 -3.90 -3.59
N ALA A 200 -0.29 -3.53 -2.72
CA ALA A 200 -0.62 -2.70 -1.58
C ALA A 200 -1.24 -1.38 -2.07
N SER A 201 -2.46 -1.13 -1.60
CA SER A 201 -3.25 0.06 -1.92
C SER A 201 -2.37 1.31 -1.91
N ASN A 202 -2.65 2.25 -2.82
CA ASN A 202 -1.95 3.53 -2.83
C ASN A 202 -2.20 4.32 -1.54
N ILE A 203 -3.18 3.94 -0.71
CA ILE A 203 -3.29 4.43 0.67
C ILE A 203 -2.00 4.12 1.41
N ILE A 204 -1.63 2.85 1.52
CA ILE A 204 -0.46 2.41 2.29
C ILE A 204 0.80 3.04 1.71
N LYS A 205 0.94 3.13 0.38
CA LYS A 205 2.11 3.78 -0.24
C LYS A 205 2.26 5.26 0.14
N ASN A 206 1.16 6.02 0.10
CA ASN A 206 1.18 7.45 0.41
C ASN A 206 1.26 7.68 1.92
N PHE A 207 0.54 6.87 2.70
CA PHE A 207 0.49 6.90 4.15
C PHE A 207 1.81 6.50 4.79
N CYS A 208 2.53 5.55 4.19
CA CYS A 208 3.83 5.07 4.64
C CYS A 208 5.01 5.75 3.95
N PHE A 209 4.78 6.83 3.20
CA PHE A 209 5.85 7.51 2.47
C PHE A 209 6.95 8.05 3.39
N GLU A 210 6.59 8.46 4.61
CA GLU A 210 7.47 9.07 5.63
C GLU A 210 8.13 8.05 6.57
N TYR A 211 7.65 6.81 6.62
CA TYR A 211 8.18 5.76 7.51
C TYR A 211 9.04 4.79 6.71
N ARG A 212 10.20 5.20 6.17
CA ARG A 212 11.06 4.38 5.31
C ARG A 212 12.23 3.75 6.08
N GLY A 213 12.07 2.50 6.53
CA GLY A 213 13.16 1.62 6.95
C GLY A 213 13.82 2.03 8.27
N GLN A 214 14.43 3.21 8.34
CA GLN A 214 15.18 3.70 9.49
C GLN A 214 14.28 4.01 10.69
N GLU A 215 13.07 4.54 10.46
CA GLU A 215 12.04 4.76 11.48
C GLU A 215 11.47 3.43 12.03
N CYS A 216 11.60 2.37 11.25
CA CYS A 216 11.17 1.02 11.57
C CYS A 216 12.30 0.14 12.14
N GLY A 217 13.52 0.68 12.32
CA GLY A 217 14.66 -0.09 12.80
C GLY A 217 15.14 -1.18 11.84
N LEU A 218 14.68 -1.14 10.59
CA LEU A 218 15.05 -2.09 9.56
C LEU A 218 16.45 -1.71 9.07
N SER A 219 17.42 -2.58 9.32
CA SER A 219 18.79 -2.36 8.87
C SER A 219 18.83 -2.33 7.34
N GLY A 220 18.96 -1.13 6.77
CA GLY A 220 19.31 -1.00 5.36
C GLY A 220 20.67 -1.68 5.14
N HIS A 221 20.80 -2.47 4.08
CA HIS A 221 22.10 -2.84 3.54
C HIS A 221 22.77 -1.58 2.96
N GLY A 222 23.18 -0.66 3.82
CA GLY A 222 24.10 0.41 3.52
C GLY A 222 25.51 -0.09 3.79
N MET A 223 26.32 -0.20 2.72
CA MET A 223 27.77 -0.35 2.81
C MET A 223 28.31 0.58 3.90
N THR A 224 28.85 0.00 4.96
CA THR A 224 29.60 0.72 5.99
C THR A 224 30.90 1.22 5.39
N ALA A 225 30.88 2.38 4.75
CA ALA A 225 32.08 3.16 4.53
C ALA A 225 32.51 3.74 5.89
N THR A 226 33.31 2.99 6.63
CA THR A 226 33.98 3.45 7.84
C THR A 226 34.99 4.53 7.47
N HIS A 227 34.61 5.80 7.60
CA HIS A 227 35.56 6.91 7.61
C HIS A 227 36.27 6.93 8.97
N SER A 228 37.44 6.30 9.04
CA SER A 228 38.37 6.45 10.16
C SER A 228 38.99 7.84 10.13
N VAL A 229 38.48 8.77 10.94
CA VAL A 229 39.15 10.05 11.20
C VAL A 229 40.09 9.85 12.40
N LEU A 230 41.36 9.56 12.11
CA LEU A 230 42.45 9.62 13.09
C LEU A 230 42.92 11.09 13.20
N LEU A 231 42.44 11.81 14.22
CA LEU A 231 43.06 13.08 14.62
C LEU A 231 44.22 12.79 15.56
N ILE A 232 45.44 12.84 15.02
CA ILE A 232 46.68 12.82 15.82
C ILE A 232 46.91 14.24 16.34
N SER A 233 46.88 14.39 17.66
CA SER A 233 47.33 15.56 18.37
C SER A 233 48.86 15.62 18.39
N ALA A 234 49.45 16.69 17.87
CA ALA A 234 50.86 17.02 18.07
C ALA A 234 50.98 18.43 18.62
N VAL A 235 51.08 18.51 19.95
CA VAL A 235 51.55 19.68 20.69
C VAL A 235 53.07 19.57 20.76
N THR A 236 53.79 20.49 20.11
CA THR A 236 55.14 20.85 20.55
C THR A 236 55.32 22.35 20.39
N ALA A 237 55.49 23.00 21.54
CA ALA A 237 55.79 24.40 21.67
C ALA A 237 57.31 24.64 21.52
N LEU A 238 57.62 25.89 21.13
CA LEU A 238 58.77 26.72 21.55
C LEU A 238 59.99 26.89 20.62
N HIS A 239 60.28 28.19 20.45
CA HIS A 239 61.51 28.88 20.05
C HIS A 239 61.93 28.79 18.58
N ALA A 240 62.48 29.81 17.91
CA ALA A 240 62.69 31.25 18.06
C ALA A 240 63.51 31.65 16.79
N PHE A 241 63.72 32.96 16.57
CA PHE A 241 64.71 33.54 15.64
C PHE A 241 64.37 33.66 14.14
N SER A 242 63.85 34.85 13.81
CA SER A 242 64.53 35.90 13.02
C SER A 242 64.99 35.65 11.57
N SER A 243 64.51 36.57 10.72
CA SER A 243 65.27 37.31 9.69
C SER A 243 65.35 36.77 8.24
N GLN A 244 64.71 37.58 7.38
CA GLN A 244 65.20 38.14 6.11
C GLN A 244 65.11 37.34 4.79
N SER A 245 64.30 37.94 3.90
CA SER A 245 64.59 38.33 2.50
C SER A 245 64.66 37.25 1.41
N LEU A 246 63.75 37.34 0.43
CA LEU A 246 64.07 37.62 -0.98
C LEU A 246 62.81 37.82 -1.86
N VAL A 247 62.96 38.76 -2.79
CA VAL A 247 62.01 39.39 -3.74
C VAL A 247 61.56 38.42 -4.85
N PRO A 248 60.44 38.69 -5.56
CA PRO A 248 60.59 38.88 -7.02
C PRO A 248 59.74 40.03 -7.60
N THR A 249 60.38 40.77 -8.51
CA THR A 249 59.88 41.59 -9.64
C THR A 249 58.82 42.66 -9.40
#